data_AF-A0AAW6Y1M0-F1
#
_entry.id   AF-A0AAW6Y1M0-F1
#
_cell.length_a   1.000
_cell.length_b   1.000
_cell.length_c   1.000
_cell.angle_alpha   90.00
_cell.angle_beta   90.00
_cell.angle_gamma   90.00
#
_symmetry.space_group_name_H-M   'P 1'
#
loop_
_entity.id
_entity.type
_entity.pdbx_description
1 polymer ?
#
loop_
_entity_poly.entity_id
_entity_poly.type
_entity_poly.pdbx_seq_one_letter_code
_entity_poly.pdbx_strand_id
1 'polypeptide(L)'
;TEACEATGLDLVPDPGGAAFYGPKVSVQVKDAIGRTWQMSTVQYDFNQPERFDLEYTAEDGTRKRPVMIHSAKLGSVERFIGVLVEHYAGAFPPWLAPVQV
;
A
#
# COMPACT_ATOMS: atom_id res chain seq x y z
N THR A 1 -1.15 -15.61 -4.56
CA THR A 1 -1.53 -15.29 -3.16
C THR A 1 -0.50 -15.75 -2.16
N GLU A 2 0.37 -16.72 -2.52
CA GLU A 2 1.51 -17.21 -1.73
C GLU A 2 2.27 -16.15 -0.91
N ALA A 3 2.65 -15.02 -1.53
CA ALA A 3 3.37 -13.96 -0.83
C ALA A 3 2.55 -13.32 0.31
N CYS A 4 1.21 -13.24 0.17
CA CYS A 4 0.32 -12.77 1.23
C CYS A 4 0.13 -13.85 2.30
N GLU A 5 -0.01 -15.11 1.90
CA GLU A 5 -0.17 -16.25 2.83
C GLU A 5 1.05 -16.40 3.74
N ALA A 6 2.25 -16.15 3.22
CA ALA A 6 3.50 -16.18 3.98
C ALA A 6 3.57 -15.12 5.09
N THR A 7 2.73 -14.08 5.06
CA THR A 7 2.71 -13.04 6.11
C THR A 7 2.03 -13.48 7.40
N GLY A 8 1.23 -14.55 7.36
CA GLY A 8 0.40 -14.98 8.48
C GLY A 8 -0.75 -14.04 8.84
N LEU A 9 -1.02 -13.02 8.03
CA LEU A 9 -2.15 -12.11 8.19
C LEU A 9 -3.45 -12.73 7.66
N ASP A 10 -4.59 -12.30 8.20
CA ASP A 10 -5.90 -12.66 7.67
C ASP A 10 -6.10 -12.08 6.27
N LEU A 11 -6.46 -12.93 5.31
CA LEU A 11 -6.64 -12.57 3.91
C LEU A 11 -8.12 -12.64 3.54
N VAL A 12 -8.67 -11.49 3.17
CA VAL A 12 -10.06 -11.36 2.72
C VAL A 12 -10.09 -11.10 1.22
N PRO A 13 -10.76 -11.95 0.41
CA PRO A 13 -10.96 -11.68 -1.01
C PRO A 13 -11.77 -10.41 -1.25
N ASP A 14 -11.31 -9.58 -2.19
CA ASP A 14 -11.97 -8.33 -2.59
C ASP A 14 -12.21 -8.32 -4.11
N PRO A 15 -13.23 -9.07 -4.59
CA PRO A 15 -13.49 -9.18 -6.02
C PRO A 15 -13.87 -7.82 -6.62
N GLY A 16 -13.06 -7.36 -7.57
CA GLY A 16 -13.24 -6.04 -8.20
C GLY A 16 -12.48 -4.89 -7.53
N GLY A 17 -11.81 -5.11 -6.38
CA GLY A 17 -11.02 -4.10 -5.68
C GLY A 17 -9.61 -3.82 -6.26
N ALA A 18 -9.25 -4.52 -7.34
CA ALA A 18 -8.00 -4.37 -8.06
C ALA A 18 -7.93 -3.05 -8.85
N ALA A 19 -6.72 -2.59 -9.15
CA ALA A 19 -6.55 -1.51 -10.11
C ALA A 19 -6.76 -2.02 -11.53
N PHE A 20 -7.10 -1.13 -12.47
CA PHE A 20 -7.28 -1.51 -13.88
C PHE A 20 -6.01 -2.10 -14.53
N TYR A 21 -4.84 -1.78 -13.99
CA TYR A 21 -3.53 -2.20 -14.51
C TYR A 21 -2.95 -3.46 -13.86
N GLY A 22 -3.63 -4.02 -12.86
CA GLY A 22 -3.20 -5.27 -12.24
C GLY A 22 -3.68 -5.50 -10.81
N PRO A 23 -3.29 -6.64 -10.22
CA PRO A 23 -3.74 -7.06 -8.91
C PRO A 23 -3.13 -6.18 -7.81
N LYS A 24 -3.86 -6.09 -6.71
CA LYS A 24 -3.54 -5.22 -5.57
C LYS A 24 -3.82 -5.96 -4.26
N VAL A 25 -2.93 -5.75 -3.30
CA VAL A 25 -3.10 -6.13 -1.90
C VAL A 25 -3.25 -4.85 -1.10
N SER A 26 -4.18 -4.83 -0.16
CA SER A 26 -4.41 -3.69 0.73
C SER A 26 -4.44 -4.09 2.18
N VAL A 27 -3.90 -3.23 3.03
CA VAL A 27 -4.07 -3.34 4.48
C VAL A 27 -5.25 -2.49 4.89
N GLN A 28 -6.22 -3.13 5.55
CA GLN A 28 -7.41 -2.50 6.09
C GLN A 28 -7.21 -2.20 7.56
N VAL A 29 -7.55 -0.98 8.00
CA VAL A 29 -7.43 -0.55 9.40
C VAL A 29 -8.79 -0.11 9.90
N LYS A 30 -9.12 -0.44 11.15
CA LYS A 30 -10.33 0.04 11.82
C LYS A 30 -10.01 1.30 12.61
N ASP A 31 -10.89 2.29 12.52
CA ASP A 31 -10.79 3.53 13.29
C ASP A 31 -11.47 3.41 14.67
N ALA A 32 -11.52 4.51 15.43
CA ALA A 32 -11.99 4.49 16.83
C ALA A 32 -13.47 4.14 16.99
N ILE A 33 -14.28 4.30 15.93
CA ILE A 33 -15.71 3.95 15.92
C ILE A 33 -16.01 2.71 15.06
N GLY A 34 -14.98 2.00 14.61
CA GLY A 34 -15.11 0.71 13.92
C GLY A 34 -15.34 0.79 12.42
N ARG A 35 -15.16 1.95 11.76
CA ARG A 35 -15.17 2.03 10.29
C ARG A 35 -13.88 1.47 9.73
N THR A 36 -13.96 0.85 8.56
CA THR A 36 -12.80 0.27 7.86
C THR A 36 -12.25 1.24 6.84
N TRP A 37 -10.92 1.45 6.87
CA TRP A 37 -10.18 2.29 5.96
C TRP A 37 -9.10 1.50 5.23
N GLN A 38 -9.04 1.64 3.91
CA GLN A 38 -7.89 1.17 3.14
C GLN A 38 -6.70 2.10 3.40
N MET A 39 -5.62 1.55 3.95
CA MET A 39 -4.42 2.29 4.32
C MET A 39 -3.27 1.97 3.36
N SER A 40 -2.50 0.93 3.67
CA SER A 40 -1.36 0.53 2.86
C SER A 40 -1.80 -0.23 1.61
N THR A 41 -0.99 -0.17 0.55
CA THR A 41 -1.20 -0.96 -0.65
C THR A 41 0.10 -1.38 -1.31
N VAL A 42 0.07 -2.55 -1.95
CA VAL A 42 1.08 -3.04 -2.88
C VAL A 42 0.34 -3.49 -4.13
N GLN A 43 0.72 -2.93 -5.29
CA GLN A 43 0.01 -3.15 -6.56
C GLN A 43 1.03 -3.54 -7.62
N TYR A 44 0.77 -4.64 -8.31
CA TYR A 44 1.59 -5.09 -9.43
C TYR A 44 1.01 -4.51 -10.71
N ASP A 45 1.85 -3.82 -11.47
CA ASP A 45 1.48 -3.16 -12.71
C ASP A 45 2.26 -3.76 -13.88
N PHE A 46 1.49 -4.39 -14.76
CA PHE A 46 1.98 -5.01 -15.99
C PHE A 46 1.70 -4.15 -17.23
N ASN A 47 0.94 -3.05 -17.08
CA ASN A 47 0.44 -2.23 -18.18
C ASN A 47 1.32 -1.00 -18.43
N GLN A 48 1.66 -0.23 -17.39
CA GLN A 48 2.46 0.99 -17.57
C GLN A 48 3.86 0.73 -18.15
N PRO A 49 4.58 -0.34 -17.75
CA PRO A 49 5.87 -0.64 -18.38
C PRO A 49 5.82 -0.81 -19.90
N GLU A 50 4.73 -1.36 -20.43
CA GLU A 50 4.52 -1.47 -21.88
C GLU A 50 4.16 -0.12 -22.50
N ARG A 51 3.23 0.63 -21.89
CA ARG A 51 2.78 1.92 -22.42
C ARG A 51 3.86 3.00 -22.46
N PHE A 52 4.85 2.92 -21.58
CA PHE A 52 6.00 3.83 -21.55
C PHE A 52 7.23 3.25 -22.24
N ASP A 53 7.13 2.07 -22.87
CA ASP A 53 8.23 1.36 -23.52
C ASP A 53 9.47 1.19 -22.62
N LEU A 54 9.23 0.79 -21.37
CA LEU A 54 10.30 0.58 -20.40
C LEU A 54 11.03 -0.74 -20.67
N GLU A 55 12.36 -0.67 -20.64
CA GLU A 55 13.23 -1.83 -20.81
C GLU A 55 14.52 -1.71 -19.99
N TYR A 56 15.07 -2.84 -19.60
CA TYR A 56 16.42 -2.98 -19.04
C TYR A 56 17.20 -4.08 -19.78
N THR A 57 18.53 -4.02 -19.69
CA THR A 57 19.40 -5.09 -20.19
C THR A 57 19.55 -6.16 -19.11
N ALA A 58 19.12 -7.37 -19.40
CA ALA A 58 19.23 -8.51 -18.49
C ALA A 58 20.65 -9.09 -18.48
N GLU A 59 20.91 -10.02 -17.56
CA GLU A 59 22.22 -10.67 -17.39
C GLU A 59 22.69 -11.42 -18.64
N ASP A 60 21.75 -11.91 -19.45
CA ASP A 60 22.01 -12.56 -20.75
C ASP A 60 22.22 -11.58 -21.92
N GLY A 61 22.23 -10.27 -21.65
CA GLY A 61 22.37 -9.21 -22.64
C GLY A 61 21.09 -8.89 -23.41
N THR A 62 19.99 -9.61 -23.18
CA THR A 62 18.70 -9.34 -23.86
C THR A 62 17.98 -8.14 -23.24
N ARG A 63 17.13 -7.48 -24.03
CA ARG A 63 16.23 -6.43 -23.54
C ARG A 63 14.99 -7.09 -22.91
N LYS A 64 14.67 -6.71 -21.68
CA LYS A 64 13.51 -7.21 -20.94
C LYS A 64 12.70 -6.03 -20.40
N ARG A 65 11.38 -6.22 -20.32
CA ARG A 65 10.46 -5.25 -19.71
C ARG A 65 10.39 -5.48 -18.20
N PRO A 66 10.49 -4.44 -17.36
CA PRO A 66 10.34 -4.59 -15.92
C PRO A 66 8.87 -4.81 -15.53
N VAL A 67 8.65 -5.44 -14.37
CA VAL A 67 7.38 -5.37 -13.65
C VAL A 67 7.43 -4.16 -12.72
N MET A 68 6.40 -3.32 -12.75
CA MET A 68 6.32 -2.14 -11.88
C MET A 68 5.52 -2.48 -10.62
N ILE A 69 6.01 -2.07 -9.45
CA ILE A 69 5.33 -2.25 -8.17
C ILE A 69 5.02 -0.87 -7.58
N HIS A 70 3.74 -0.55 -7.48
CA HIS A 70 3.27 0.66 -6.78
C HIS A 70 3.05 0.32 -5.31
N SER A 71 3.61 1.10 -4.40
CA SER A 71 3.43 0.84 -2.98
C SER A 71 3.38 2.11 -2.13
N ALA A 72 2.28 2.26 -1.39
CA ALA A 72 2.08 3.31 -0.39
C ALA A 72 1.90 2.65 0.97
N LYS A 73 2.69 3.07 1.97
CA LYS A 73 2.75 2.40 3.28
C LYS A 73 1.75 3.03 4.24
N LEU A 74 1.63 4.34 4.21
CA LEU A 74 0.66 5.10 5.01
C LEU A 74 -0.65 5.36 4.26
N GLY A 75 -0.75 4.96 2.99
CA GLY A 75 -1.76 5.53 2.10
C GLY A 75 -1.45 7.01 1.85
N SER A 76 -2.41 7.91 2.15
CA SER A 76 -2.14 9.34 2.21
C SER A 76 -1.76 9.74 3.64
N VAL A 77 -0.90 10.75 3.77
CA VAL A 77 -0.45 11.24 5.08
C VAL A 77 -1.64 11.81 5.86
N GLU A 78 -2.57 12.48 5.20
CA GLU A 78 -3.78 13.06 5.81
C GLU A 78 -4.67 11.97 6.44
N ARG A 79 -4.89 10.87 5.72
CA ARG A 79 -5.68 9.74 6.25
C ARG A 79 -4.96 9.09 7.42
N PHE A 80 -3.65 8.88 7.30
CA PHE A 80 -2.87 8.28 8.37
C PHE A 80 -2.91 9.13 9.65
N ILE A 81 -2.68 10.44 9.53
CA ILE A 81 -2.80 11.36 10.67
C ILE A 81 -4.23 11.38 11.23
N GLY A 82 -5.26 11.37 10.38
CA GLY A 82 -6.65 11.27 10.84
C GLY A 82 -6.90 10.04 11.72
N VAL A 83 -6.40 8.87 11.32
CA VAL A 83 -6.48 7.65 12.14
C VAL A 83 -5.67 7.76 13.43
N LEU A 84 -4.49 8.40 13.40
CA LEU A 84 -3.71 8.61 14.63
C LEU A 84 -4.37 9.60 15.59
N VAL A 85 -5.04 10.64 15.10
CA VAL A 85 -5.83 11.57 15.93
C VAL A 85 -6.91 10.80 16.68
N GLU A 86 -7.65 9.93 15.98
CA GLU A 86 -8.67 9.08 16.59
C GLU A 86 -8.07 8.06 17.57
N HIS A 87 -6.96 7.41 17.21
CA HIS A 87 -6.30 6.41 18.04
C HIS A 87 -5.75 6.97 19.35
N TYR A 88 -5.13 8.16 19.30
CA TYR A 88 -4.54 8.81 20.48
C TYR A 88 -5.48 9.78 21.18
N ALA A 89 -6.69 10.00 20.67
CA ALA A 89 -7.61 11.05 21.13
C ALA A 89 -6.92 12.43 21.26
N GLY A 90 -6.00 12.74 20.35
CA GLY A 90 -5.17 13.95 20.36
C GLY A 90 -3.96 13.95 21.31
N ALA A 91 -3.81 12.97 22.20
CA ALA A 91 -2.65 12.81 23.09
C ALA A 91 -1.49 12.10 22.39
N PHE A 92 -0.88 12.76 21.40
CA PHE A 92 0.19 12.18 20.60
C PHE A 92 1.43 11.79 21.43
N PRO A 93 2.17 10.75 21.02
CA PRO A 93 3.45 10.43 21.65
C PRO A 93 4.43 11.61 21.47
N PRO A 94 5.41 11.81 22.38
CA PRO A 94 6.25 13.00 22.39
C PRO A 94 6.91 13.33 21.05
N TRP A 95 7.36 12.33 20.29
CA TRP A 95 8.02 12.52 18.99
C TRP A 95 7.08 13.01 17.87
N LEU A 96 5.77 12.91 18.05
CA LEU A 96 4.74 13.35 17.10
C LEU A 96 3.94 14.55 17.61
N ALA A 97 4.05 14.89 18.89
CA ALA A 97 3.35 16.01 19.50
C ALA A 97 3.83 17.34 18.90
N PRO A 98 2.91 18.25 18.52
CA PRO A 98 3.28 19.53 17.89
C PRO A 98 4.02 20.48 18.84
N VAL A 99 3.82 20.32 20.16
CA VAL A 99 4.52 21.05 21.21
C VAL A 99 5.08 20.03 22.20
N GLN A 100 6.38 20.13 22.48
CA GLN A 100 7.14 19.26 23.38
C GLN A 100 7.57 20.03 24.64
N VAL A 101 8.07 19.32 25.66
CA VAL A 101 8.62 19.88 26.90
C VAL A 101 10.14 19.96 26.89
#